data_AF-A0A7X5DRW4-F1
#
_entry.id   AF-A0A7X5DRW4-F1
#
_cell.length_a   1.000
_cell.length_b   1.000
_cell.length_c   1.000
_cell.angle_alpha   90.00
_cell.angle_beta   90.00
_cell.angle_gamma   90.00
#
_symmetry.space_group_name_H-M   'P 1'
#
loop_
_entity.id
_entity.type
_entity.pdbx_description
1 polymer ?
#
loop_
_entity_poly.entity_id
_entity_poly.type
_entity_poly.pdbx_seq_one_letter_code
_entity_poly.pdbx_strand_id
1 'polypeptide(L)'
;MERLNLRTAKTSDYSSESEKTELIIKFFCVSEGATEESYFEGVRNNRVVLKIKNEVIIEVIPKEEGQETYSHPKQLVDACLTAMGRMDSEGNDIPEEEWDKNCKWKDYKREIDIVCVIFDRDYRNIDEYFDEIFEKCNKNNIRIVMSNPNFEFWLLMHFPNIGQYDRKKLLENPKNLKQKVVPGASKHKKYLEILVSQAAQGYSKGCKIKFEKFLPQLSLAMNQAEQFCEEAEGLKTELGSAVGKLIKSMRE
;
A
#
# COMPACT_ATOMS: atom_id res chain seq x y z
N MET A 1 8.94 -16.32 -16.14
CA MET A 1 8.28 -15.09 -15.66
C MET A 1 9.41 -14.17 -15.22
N GLU A 2 9.51 -12.98 -15.79
CA GLU A 2 10.56 -12.02 -15.42
C GLU A 2 10.38 -11.54 -13.97
N ARG A 3 11.49 -11.20 -13.29
CA ARG A 3 11.53 -10.88 -11.86
C ARG A 3 11.41 -9.38 -11.62
N LEU A 4 10.60 -8.98 -10.65
CA LEU A 4 10.50 -7.61 -10.15
C LEU A 4 11.77 -7.27 -9.35
N ASN A 5 12.37 -6.13 -9.64
CA ASN A 5 13.52 -5.55 -8.97
C ASN A 5 13.07 -4.24 -8.30
N LEU A 6 13.51 -4.04 -7.07
CA LEU A 6 13.13 -2.86 -6.29
C LEU A 6 14.34 -1.96 -6.15
N ARG A 7 14.11 -0.65 -6.29
CA ARG A 7 15.16 0.34 -6.03
C ARG A 7 15.54 0.32 -4.57
N THR A 8 16.80 0.68 -4.29
CA THR A 8 17.25 0.91 -2.92
C THR A 8 16.62 2.19 -2.37
N ALA A 9 16.24 2.16 -1.08
CA ALA A 9 15.70 3.32 -0.38
C ALA A 9 16.69 4.49 -0.41
N LYS A 10 16.20 5.72 -0.67
CA LYS A 10 17.05 6.93 -0.73
C LYS A 10 17.45 7.41 0.66
N THR A 11 18.66 7.93 0.79
CA THR A 11 19.21 8.51 2.03
C THR A 11 18.52 9.82 2.42
N SER A 12 18.09 9.94 3.68
CA SER A 12 17.84 11.23 4.34
C SER A 12 18.80 11.39 5.52
N ASP A 13 19.48 12.54 5.57
CA ASP A 13 20.56 12.81 6.53
C ASP A 13 19.97 13.57 7.73
N TYR A 14 19.86 12.90 8.88
CA TYR A 14 19.43 13.50 10.14
C TYR A 14 20.55 13.33 11.17
N SER A 15 21.59 14.17 11.05
CA SER A 15 22.65 14.26 12.06
C SER A 15 22.51 15.54 12.87
N SER A 16 21.96 15.42 14.09
CA SER A 16 22.50 15.98 15.34
C SER A 16 21.47 15.89 16.47
N GLU A 17 21.83 15.13 17.52
CA GLU A 17 21.67 15.39 18.96
C GLU A 17 21.49 14.07 19.73
N SER A 18 22.40 13.82 20.66
CA SER A 18 22.37 12.70 21.59
C SER A 18 21.53 13.06 22.80
N GLU A 19 20.45 12.32 23.07
CA GLU A 19 20.19 11.60 24.33
C GLU A 19 18.77 11.02 24.38
N LYS A 20 18.70 9.73 24.76
CA LYS A 20 17.62 8.73 24.52
C LYS A 20 17.38 8.47 23.04
N THR A 21 18.15 7.53 22.47
CA THR A 21 17.87 7.00 21.14
C THR A 21 16.54 6.26 21.19
N GLU A 22 15.44 6.96 20.94
CA GLU A 22 14.18 6.31 20.65
C GLU A 22 14.40 5.38 19.46
N LEU A 23 13.91 4.15 19.57
CA LEU A 23 14.09 3.14 18.53
C LEU A 23 13.37 3.62 17.26
N ILE A 24 14.14 4.06 16.28
CA ILE A 24 13.60 4.42 14.96
C ILE A 24 13.09 3.15 14.27
N ILE A 25 11.82 3.16 13.90
CA ILE A 25 11.12 2.09 13.18
C ILE A 25 10.91 2.52 11.73
N LYS A 26 11.37 1.71 10.77
CA LYS A 26 11.10 1.95 9.35
C LYS A 26 9.95 1.10 8.85
N PHE A 27 9.05 1.72 8.08
CA PHE A 27 8.02 1.05 7.31
C PHE A 27 8.41 1.03 5.83
N PHE A 28 8.83 -0.13 5.33
CA PHE A 28 9.13 -0.34 3.91
C PHE A 28 7.85 -0.66 3.16
N CYS A 29 7.32 0.33 2.43
CA CYS A 29 6.07 0.25 1.69
C CYS A 29 6.34 -0.10 0.23
N VAL A 30 6.10 -1.35 -0.16
CA VAL A 30 6.23 -1.87 -1.53
C VAL A 30 4.84 -1.99 -2.13
N SER A 31 4.54 -1.21 -3.16
CA SER A 31 3.18 -1.10 -3.71
C SER A 31 3.03 -1.69 -5.11
N GLU A 32 1.81 -2.12 -5.45
CA GLU A 32 1.47 -2.64 -6.78
C GLU A 32 1.43 -1.52 -7.82
N GLY A 33 0.86 -0.37 -7.48
CA GLY A 33 0.64 0.72 -8.42
C GLY A 33 1.31 2.03 -8.02
N ALA A 34 1.52 2.88 -9.03
CA ALA A 34 2.05 4.23 -8.84
C ALA A 34 1.10 5.15 -8.04
N THR A 35 -0.20 4.82 -7.94
CA THR A 35 -1.17 5.61 -7.18
C THR A 35 -0.87 5.49 -5.68
N GLU A 36 -0.65 4.27 -5.24
CA GLU A 36 -0.31 3.88 -3.87
C GLU A 36 1.05 4.43 -3.49
N GLU A 37 2.08 4.25 -4.33
CA GLU A 37 3.40 4.85 -4.14
C GLU A 37 3.27 6.36 -3.89
N SER A 38 2.61 7.07 -4.79
CA SER A 38 2.44 8.53 -4.69
C SER A 38 1.63 8.95 -3.46
N TYR A 39 0.64 8.15 -3.06
CA TYR A 39 -0.12 8.38 -1.85
C TYR A 39 0.77 8.26 -0.60
N PHE A 40 1.56 7.19 -0.49
CA PHE A 40 2.45 6.99 0.66
C PHE A 40 3.64 7.98 0.65
N GLU A 41 4.09 8.44 -0.52
CA GLU A 41 5.02 9.57 -0.60
C GLU A 41 4.39 10.84 -0.03
N GLY A 42 3.12 11.08 -0.35
CA GLY A 42 2.33 12.15 0.26
C GLY A 42 2.25 12.03 1.78
N VAL A 43 1.96 10.83 2.30
CA VAL A 43 1.93 10.54 3.74
C VAL A 43 3.29 10.84 4.39
N ARG A 44 4.38 10.31 3.81
CA ARG A 44 5.76 10.54 4.27
C ARG A 44 6.10 12.03 4.31
N ASN A 45 5.83 12.73 3.22
CA ASN A 45 6.21 14.15 3.06
C ASN A 45 5.40 15.07 3.99
N ASN A 46 4.24 14.61 4.47
CA ASN A 46 3.37 15.37 5.38
C ASN A 46 3.30 14.77 6.79
N ARG A 47 4.29 13.96 7.20
CA ARG A 47 4.29 13.20 8.47
C ARG A 47 3.93 14.04 9.70
N VAL A 48 4.44 15.28 9.78
CA VAL A 48 4.20 16.20 10.90
C VAL A 48 2.73 16.61 10.97
N VAL A 49 2.15 17.01 9.84
CA VAL A 49 0.73 17.39 9.72
C VAL A 49 -0.16 16.20 10.05
N LEU A 50 0.27 15.00 9.66
CA LEU A 50 -0.46 13.75 9.86
C LEU A 50 -0.27 13.13 11.26
N LYS A 51 0.51 13.77 12.13
CA LYS A 51 0.81 13.28 13.49
C LYS A 51 1.39 11.87 13.50
N ILE A 52 2.23 11.56 12.52
CA ILE A 52 3.08 10.38 12.50
C ILE A 52 4.21 10.60 13.51
N LYS A 53 4.56 9.57 14.27
CA LYS A 53 5.61 9.65 15.29
C LYS A 53 6.95 10.06 14.71
N ASN A 54 7.77 10.76 15.49
CA ASN A 54 9.09 11.20 15.03
C ASN A 54 10.03 10.00 14.82
N GLU A 55 9.84 8.94 15.59
CA GLU A 55 10.55 7.68 15.54
C GLU A 55 10.17 6.81 14.33
N VAL A 56 9.16 7.21 13.54
CA VAL A 56 8.69 6.45 12.37
C VAL A 56 9.24 7.05 11.08
N ILE A 57 9.91 6.21 10.30
CA ILE A 57 10.34 6.52 8.93
C ILE A 57 9.50 5.68 7.96
N ILE A 58 8.98 6.32 6.91
CA ILE A 58 8.24 5.64 5.84
C ILE A 58 9.15 5.60 4.61
N GLU A 59 9.56 4.39 4.23
CA GLU A 59 10.33 4.15 3.01
C GLU A 59 9.40 3.64 1.92
N VAL A 60 9.02 4.52 0.99
CA VAL A 60 8.28 4.12 -0.21
C VAL A 60 9.27 3.55 -1.21
N ILE A 61 9.11 2.27 -1.55
CA ILE A 61 10.04 1.54 -2.41
C ILE A 61 9.45 1.46 -3.81
N PRO A 62 9.93 2.28 -4.76
CA PRO A 62 9.44 2.25 -6.12
C PRO A 62 10.01 1.04 -6.87
N LYS A 63 9.25 0.59 -7.87
CA LYS A 63 9.72 -0.39 -8.85
C LYS A 63 10.89 0.16 -9.67
N GLU A 64 11.74 -0.73 -10.18
CA GLU A 64 12.74 -0.34 -11.19
C GLU A 64 12.09 0.01 -12.52
N GLU A 65 12.84 0.77 -13.34
CA GLU A 65 12.39 1.18 -14.67
C GLU A 65 12.22 -0.05 -15.58
N GLY A 66 11.11 -0.12 -16.32
CA GLY A 66 10.73 -1.26 -17.15
C GLY A 66 9.87 -2.32 -16.45
N GLN A 67 9.58 -2.16 -15.15
CA GLN A 67 8.78 -3.10 -14.35
C GLN A 67 7.41 -2.56 -13.96
N GLU A 68 6.99 -1.48 -14.62
CA GLU A 68 5.75 -0.77 -14.33
C GLU A 68 4.51 -1.68 -14.49
N THR A 69 4.61 -2.74 -15.29
CA THR A 69 3.52 -3.68 -15.58
C THR A 69 3.41 -4.86 -14.61
N TYR A 70 4.40 -5.05 -13.71
CA TYR A 70 4.41 -6.18 -12.77
C TYR A 70 3.42 -5.95 -11.63
N SER A 71 2.20 -6.44 -11.80
CA SER A 71 1.05 -6.19 -10.90
C SER A 71 0.75 -7.39 -10.00
N HIS A 72 1.47 -8.50 -10.12
CA HIS A 72 1.12 -9.69 -9.36
C HIS A 72 1.63 -9.59 -7.91
N PRO A 73 0.78 -9.72 -6.87
CA PRO A 73 1.19 -9.60 -5.47
C PRO A 73 2.32 -10.55 -5.06
N LYS A 74 2.31 -11.80 -5.57
CA LYS A 74 3.43 -12.75 -5.44
C LYS A 74 4.78 -12.16 -5.88
N GLN A 75 4.84 -11.44 -6.99
CA GLN A 75 6.09 -10.81 -7.46
C GLN A 75 6.56 -9.72 -6.48
N LEU A 76 5.63 -8.99 -5.85
CA LEU A 76 5.97 -8.01 -4.81
C LEU A 76 6.57 -8.71 -3.58
N VAL A 77 5.98 -9.82 -3.14
CA VAL A 77 6.49 -10.61 -2.01
C VAL A 77 7.87 -11.16 -2.32
N ASP A 78 8.05 -11.83 -3.46
CA ASP A 78 9.34 -12.38 -3.87
C ASP A 78 10.41 -11.25 -3.96
N ALA A 79 10.04 -10.07 -4.47
CA ALA A 79 10.93 -8.92 -4.51
C ALA A 79 11.28 -8.36 -3.12
N CYS A 80 10.34 -8.37 -2.17
CA CYS A 80 10.62 -8.04 -0.76
C CYS A 80 11.64 -9.04 -0.19
N LEU A 81 11.44 -10.34 -0.40
CA LEU A 81 12.36 -11.37 0.09
C LEU A 81 13.77 -11.19 -0.46
N THR A 82 13.90 -10.88 -1.75
CA THR A 82 15.19 -10.56 -2.36
C THR A 82 15.80 -9.27 -1.79
N ALA A 83 15.02 -8.22 -1.56
CA ALA A 83 15.52 -6.98 -0.98
C ALA A 83 15.91 -7.13 0.50
N MET A 84 15.23 -8.00 1.24
CA MET A 84 15.54 -8.37 2.62
C MET A 84 16.75 -9.31 2.73
N GLY A 85 17.34 -9.75 1.61
CA GLY A 85 18.47 -10.67 1.60
C GLY A 85 18.11 -12.13 1.90
N ARG A 86 16.83 -12.49 1.81
CA ARG A 86 16.30 -13.83 2.14
C ARG A 86 16.16 -14.75 0.94
N MET A 87 16.17 -14.18 -0.26
CA MET A 87 16.01 -14.91 -1.51
C MET A 87 17.00 -14.40 -2.56
N ASP A 88 17.68 -15.30 -3.26
CA ASP A 88 18.62 -14.93 -4.32
C ASP A 88 17.92 -14.56 -5.65
N SER A 89 18.71 -14.19 -6.66
CA SER A 89 18.22 -13.89 -8.01
C SER A 89 17.72 -15.12 -8.78
N GLU A 90 17.85 -16.33 -8.22
CA GLU A 90 17.36 -17.60 -8.77
C GLU A 90 16.14 -18.14 -8.00
N GLY A 91 15.75 -17.49 -6.91
CA GLY A 91 14.53 -17.77 -6.15
C GLY A 91 14.77 -18.78 -5.03
N ASN A 92 16.02 -19.05 -4.71
CA ASN A 92 16.42 -19.93 -3.63
C ASN A 92 16.50 -19.13 -2.33
N ASP A 93 16.13 -19.79 -1.23
CA ASP A 93 16.27 -19.23 0.11
C ASP A 93 17.76 -19.03 0.45
N ILE A 94 18.10 -17.87 1.01
CA ILE A 94 19.42 -17.56 1.55
C ILE A 94 19.43 -17.93 3.05
N PRO A 95 20.51 -18.53 3.59
CA PRO A 95 20.63 -18.83 5.03
C PRO A 95 20.51 -17.57 5.90
N GLU A 96 19.94 -17.71 7.10
CA GLU A 96 19.60 -16.58 7.98
C GLU A 96 20.82 -15.76 8.44
N GLU A 97 21.95 -16.43 8.61
CA GLU A 97 23.25 -15.83 8.92
C GLU A 97 23.78 -14.91 7.81
N GLU A 98 23.28 -15.07 6.59
CA GLU A 98 23.68 -14.29 5.41
C GLU A 98 22.68 -13.17 5.06
N TRP A 99 21.51 -13.11 5.73
CA TRP A 99 20.46 -12.14 5.38
C TRP A 99 20.95 -10.69 5.46
N ASP A 100 21.60 -10.29 6.55
CA ASP A 100 22.04 -8.89 6.73
C ASP A 100 23.09 -8.49 5.68
N LYS A 101 23.96 -9.43 5.28
CA LYS A 101 24.98 -9.20 4.24
C LYS A 101 24.36 -9.05 2.85
N ASN A 102 23.27 -9.77 2.58
CA ASN A 102 22.58 -9.76 1.31
C ASN A 102 21.41 -8.76 1.25
N CYS A 103 21.10 -8.10 2.37
CA CYS A 103 20.05 -7.11 2.43
C CYS A 103 20.41 -5.89 1.57
N LYS A 104 19.49 -5.51 0.68
CA LYS A 104 19.63 -4.36 -0.22
C LYS A 104 19.16 -3.06 0.44
N TRP A 105 18.42 -3.14 1.54
CA TRP A 105 17.91 -1.98 2.24
C TRP A 105 18.88 -1.52 3.32
N LYS A 106 19.30 -0.26 3.19
CA LYS A 106 20.28 0.34 4.09
C LYS A 106 19.71 0.50 5.51
N ASP A 107 20.49 0.08 6.49
CA ASP A 107 20.16 0.12 7.92
C ASP A 107 18.78 -0.50 8.23
N TYR A 108 18.40 -1.54 7.49
CA TYR A 108 17.22 -2.35 7.78
C TYR A 108 17.49 -3.22 9.02
N LYS A 109 16.53 -3.24 9.95
CA LYS A 109 16.61 -3.98 11.20
C LYS A 109 15.47 -4.99 11.28
N ARG A 110 15.81 -6.27 11.13
CA ARG A 110 14.85 -7.38 11.02
C ARG A 110 13.87 -7.48 12.19
N GLU A 111 14.29 -7.03 13.36
CA GLU A 111 13.56 -7.19 14.63
C GLU A 111 12.53 -6.08 14.87
N ILE A 112 12.71 -4.91 14.25
CA ILE A 112 11.86 -3.73 14.53
C ILE A 112 11.25 -3.10 13.29
N ASP A 113 11.90 -3.21 12.13
CA ASP A 113 11.39 -2.62 10.90
C ASP A 113 10.28 -3.46 10.29
N ILE A 114 9.31 -2.79 9.69
CA ILE A 114 8.08 -3.37 9.18
C ILE A 114 8.09 -3.31 7.66
N VAL A 115 8.02 -4.47 7.02
CA VAL A 115 7.87 -4.57 5.56
C VAL A 115 6.40 -4.73 5.22
N CYS A 116 5.89 -3.89 4.31
CA CYS A 116 4.49 -3.86 3.90
C CYS A 116 4.38 -4.10 2.39
N VAL A 117 3.60 -5.11 1.99
CA VAL A 117 3.16 -5.28 0.60
C VAL A 117 1.76 -4.72 0.44
N ILE A 118 1.63 -3.72 -0.43
CA ILE A 118 0.38 -2.97 -0.65
C ILE A 118 -0.14 -3.26 -2.05
N PHE A 119 -1.34 -3.84 -2.16
CA PHE A 119 -1.89 -4.25 -3.44
C PHE A 119 -3.42 -4.29 -3.44
N ASP A 120 -4.00 -4.34 -4.64
CA ASP A 120 -5.44 -4.40 -4.84
C ASP A 120 -5.94 -5.85 -4.95
N ARG A 121 -7.15 -6.11 -4.44
CA ARG A 121 -7.78 -7.43 -4.58
C ARG A 121 -8.22 -7.72 -6.02
N ASP A 122 -8.44 -6.70 -6.84
CA ASP A 122 -9.00 -6.84 -8.19
C ASP A 122 -8.02 -7.40 -9.25
N TYR A 123 -6.84 -7.87 -8.84
CA TYR A 123 -5.94 -8.67 -9.66
C TYR A 123 -6.61 -10.00 -10.10
N ARG A 124 -6.45 -10.33 -11.38
CA ARG A 124 -7.10 -11.50 -11.99
C ARG A 124 -6.53 -12.80 -11.42
N ASN A 125 -7.40 -13.72 -11.03
CA ASN A 125 -7.04 -15.02 -10.45
C ASN A 125 -6.21 -14.94 -9.16
N ILE A 126 -6.23 -13.80 -8.44
CA ILE A 126 -5.51 -13.66 -7.17
C ILE A 126 -5.88 -14.75 -6.14
N ASP A 127 -7.12 -15.26 -6.21
CA ASP A 127 -7.63 -16.31 -5.33
C ASP A 127 -6.79 -17.59 -5.36
N GLU A 128 -6.21 -17.92 -6.51
CA GLU A 128 -5.35 -19.10 -6.70
C GLU A 128 -4.00 -18.96 -5.96
N TYR A 129 -3.61 -17.74 -5.61
CA TYR A 129 -2.30 -17.43 -5.02
C TYR A 129 -2.38 -16.95 -3.57
N PHE A 130 -3.58 -16.78 -3.00
CA PHE A 130 -3.73 -16.23 -1.66
C PHE A 130 -3.01 -17.05 -0.61
N ASP A 131 -3.17 -18.38 -0.63
CA ASP A 131 -2.54 -19.24 0.38
C ASP A 131 -1.01 -19.12 0.32
N GLU A 132 -0.42 -19.15 -0.89
CA GLU A 132 1.02 -18.97 -1.08
C GLU A 132 1.50 -17.58 -0.61
N ILE A 133 0.78 -16.52 -0.98
CA ILE A 133 1.13 -15.14 -0.62
C ILE A 133 1.08 -14.97 0.90
N PHE A 134 0.02 -15.42 1.56
CA PHE A 134 -0.18 -15.27 2.99
C PHE A 134 0.82 -16.11 3.78
N GLU A 135 1.06 -17.36 3.37
CA GLU A 135 2.05 -18.21 4.00
C GLU A 135 3.45 -17.60 3.90
N LYS A 136 3.87 -17.15 2.71
CA LYS A 136 5.17 -16.49 2.51
C LYS A 136 5.29 -15.22 3.35
N CYS A 137 4.25 -14.40 3.40
CA CYS A 137 4.26 -13.16 4.17
C CYS A 137 4.37 -13.43 5.67
N ASN A 138 3.54 -14.35 6.19
CA ASN A 138 3.53 -14.73 7.60
C ASN A 138 4.86 -15.33 8.03
N LYS A 139 5.43 -16.26 7.24
CA LYS A 139 6.76 -16.86 7.51
C LYS A 139 7.86 -15.81 7.57
N ASN A 140 7.72 -14.72 6.81
CA ASN A 140 8.76 -13.71 6.66
C ASN A 140 8.50 -12.39 7.39
N ASN A 141 7.47 -12.31 8.23
CA ASN A 141 7.08 -11.06 8.91
C ASN A 141 6.83 -9.89 7.94
N ILE A 142 6.27 -10.20 6.76
CA ILE A 142 5.82 -9.19 5.80
C ILE A 142 4.33 -8.93 6.06
N ARG A 143 3.97 -7.66 6.29
CA ARG A 143 2.60 -7.23 6.49
C ARG A 143 1.88 -7.09 5.16
N ILE A 144 0.73 -7.74 5.03
CA ILE A 144 -0.17 -7.58 3.88
C ILE A 144 -1.08 -6.37 4.12
N VAL A 145 -1.12 -5.44 3.17
CA VAL A 145 -1.95 -4.24 3.20
C VAL A 145 -2.80 -4.18 1.93
N MET A 146 -3.93 -4.89 1.96
CA MET A 146 -4.79 -5.05 0.80
C MET A 146 -5.96 -4.04 0.81
N SER A 147 -6.41 -3.62 -0.37
CA SER A 147 -7.68 -2.92 -0.56
C SER A 147 -8.64 -3.75 -1.41
N ASN A 148 -9.85 -3.98 -0.92
CA ASN A 148 -10.90 -4.72 -1.62
C ASN A 148 -12.12 -3.81 -1.84
N PRO A 149 -12.48 -3.50 -3.09
CA PRO A 149 -11.95 -4.09 -4.31
C PRO A 149 -10.63 -3.52 -4.80
N ASN A 150 -10.36 -2.24 -4.53
CA ASN A 150 -9.14 -1.58 -4.96
C ASN A 150 -8.85 -0.29 -4.16
N PHE A 151 -7.69 0.33 -4.40
CA PHE A 151 -7.18 1.46 -3.63
C PHE A 151 -8.06 2.71 -3.72
N GLU A 152 -8.85 2.87 -4.79
CA GLU A 152 -9.82 3.96 -4.87
C GLU A 152 -10.88 3.90 -3.76
N PHE A 153 -11.15 2.73 -3.19
CA PHE A 153 -12.05 2.63 -2.05
C PHE A 153 -11.47 3.35 -0.83
N TRP A 154 -10.18 3.15 -0.54
CA TRP A 154 -9.47 3.89 0.49
C TRP A 154 -9.46 5.41 0.21
N LEU A 155 -9.16 5.80 -1.04
CA LEU A 155 -9.19 7.22 -1.43
C LEU A 155 -10.58 7.87 -1.22
N LEU A 156 -11.66 7.13 -1.45
CA LEU A 156 -13.02 7.61 -1.23
C LEU A 156 -13.30 7.87 0.26
N MET A 157 -12.67 7.13 1.18
CA MET A 157 -12.83 7.31 2.63
C MET A 157 -12.29 8.65 3.14
N HIS A 158 -11.49 9.38 2.35
CA HIS A 158 -11.11 10.76 2.70
C HIS A 158 -12.27 11.76 2.60
N PHE A 159 -13.41 11.36 2.04
CA PHE A 159 -14.59 12.21 1.89
C PHE A 159 -15.70 11.74 2.84
N PRO A 160 -16.50 12.67 3.41
CA PRO A 160 -17.48 12.33 4.43
C PRO A 160 -18.61 11.44 3.89
N ASN A 161 -19.24 10.73 4.83
CA ASN A 161 -20.43 9.91 4.61
C ASN A 161 -20.18 8.69 3.72
N ILE A 162 -19.12 7.91 3.96
CA ILE A 162 -18.84 6.66 3.24
C ILE A 162 -20.02 5.67 3.29
N GLY A 163 -20.77 5.67 4.40
CA GLY A 163 -21.94 4.80 4.60
C GLY A 163 -23.13 5.10 3.70
N GLN A 164 -23.12 6.21 2.95
CA GLN A 164 -24.21 6.56 2.03
C GLN A 164 -24.25 5.66 0.78
N TYR A 165 -23.13 5.02 0.45
CA TYR A 165 -22.98 4.24 -0.78
C TYR A 165 -23.44 2.79 -0.57
N ASP A 166 -24.03 2.22 -1.61
CA ASP A 166 -24.40 0.81 -1.63
C ASP A 166 -23.15 -0.09 -1.55
N ARG A 167 -23.02 -0.87 -0.47
CA ARG A 167 -21.86 -1.72 -0.18
C ARG A 167 -21.60 -2.75 -1.29
N LYS A 168 -22.66 -3.34 -1.85
CA LYS A 168 -22.53 -4.33 -2.92
C LYS A 168 -21.96 -3.69 -4.19
N LYS A 169 -22.45 -2.51 -4.57
CA LYS A 169 -21.96 -1.75 -5.73
C LYS A 169 -20.53 -1.24 -5.53
N LEU A 170 -20.15 -0.88 -4.30
CA LEU A 170 -18.76 -0.55 -3.95
C LEU A 170 -17.86 -1.77 -4.18
N LEU A 171 -18.24 -2.94 -3.66
CA LEU A 171 -17.47 -4.18 -3.77
C LEU A 171 -17.36 -4.69 -5.22
N GLU A 172 -18.47 -4.69 -5.97
CA GLU A 172 -18.48 -5.10 -7.38
C GLU A 172 -17.66 -4.15 -8.27
N ASN A 173 -17.49 -2.89 -7.85
CA ASN A 173 -16.80 -1.81 -8.55
C ASN A 173 -16.99 -1.83 -10.08
N PRO A 174 -18.25 -1.84 -10.58
CA PRO A 174 -18.52 -2.13 -11.98
C PRO A 174 -17.98 -1.02 -12.88
N LYS A 175 -17.53 -1.41 -14.08
CA LYS A 175 -17.21 -0.45 -15.13
C LYS A 175 -18.48 0.28 -15.55
N ASN A 176 -18.40 1.60 -15.77
CA ASN A 176 -19.56 2.41 -16.16
C ASN A 176 -19.95 2.25 -17.64
N LEU A 177 -20.13 1.01 -18.07
CA LEU A 177 -20.48 0.66 -19.44
C LEU A 177 -21.80 1.32 -19.85
N LYS A 178 -21.79 1.99 -21.01
CA LYS A 178 -22.95 2.71 -21.57
C LYS A 178 -23.56 3.72 -20.57
N GLN A 179 -22.78 4.23 -19.61
CA GLN A 179 -23.22 5.17 -18.56
C GLN A 179 -24.37 4.67 -17.68
N LYS A 180 -24.52 3.35 -17.54
CA LYS A 180 -25.61 2.74 -16.75
C LYS A 180 -25.40 2.84 -15.24
N VAL A 181 -24.14 2.91 -14.79
CA VAL A 181 -23.79 2.88 -13.36
C VAL A 181 -23.87 4.28 -12.77
N VAL A 182 -23.32 5.26 -13.51
CA VAL A 182 -23.36 6.70 -13.20
C VAL A 182 -23.61 7.46 -14.52
N PRO A 183 -24.85 7.89 -14.79
CA PRO A 183 -25.19 8.70 -15.97
C PRO A 183 -24.34 9.98 -16.04
N GLY A 184 -23.90 10.34 -17.25
CA GLY A 184 -23.08 11.54 -17.47
C GLY A 184 -21.59 11.41 -17.09
N ALA A 185 -21.18 10.33 -16.42
CA ALA A 185 -19.77 10.05 -16.13
C ALA A 185 -19.08 9.29 -17.28
N SER A 186 -17.74 9.21 -17.23
CA SER A 186 -16.95 8.49 -18.25
C SER A 186 -17.31 7.00 -18.31
N LYS A 187 -17.43 6.46 -19.53
CA LYS A 187 -17.70 5.03 -19.79
C LYS A 187 -16.48 4.12 -19.58
N HIS A 188 -15.29 4.72 -19.46
CA HIS A 188 -14.02 3.99 -19.35
C HIS A 188 -13.61 3.74 -17.90
N LYS A 189 -14.22 4.47 -16.95
CA LYS A 189 -13.88 4.42 -15.53
C LYS A 189 -14.72 3.38 -14.78
N LYS A 190 -14.15 2.82 -13.71
CA LYS A 190 -14.88 2.01 -12.72
C LYS A 190 -15.66 2.92 -11.76
N TYR A 191 -16.63 2.33 -11.05
CA TYR A 191 -17.51 3.04 -10.15
C TYR A 191 -16.76 3.86 -9.10
N LEU A 192 -15.81 3.26 -8.37
CA LEU A 192 -15.03 3.94 -7.33
C LEU A 192 -14.19 5.10 -7.89
N GLU A 193 -13.56 4.91 -9.06
CA GLU A 193 -12.81 5.98 -9.72
C GLU A 193 -13.69 7.19 -10.07
N ILE A 194 -14.94 6.95 -10.46
CA ILE A 194 -15.91 8.02 -10.72
C ILE A 194 -16.26 8.75 -9.42
N LEU A 195 -16.55 8.02 -8.34
CA LEU A 195 -16.89 8.61 -7.04
C LEU A 195 -15.75 9.45 -6.49
N VAL A 196 -14.52 8.92 -6.49
CA VAL A 196 -13.32 9.67 -6.07
C VAL A 196 -13.14 10.91 -6.95
N SER A 197 -13.31 10.79 -8.26
CA SER A 197 -13.21 11.93 -9.18
C SER A 197 -14.27 13.00 -8.92
N GLN A 198 -15.48 12.63 -8.50
CA GLN A 198 -16.54 13.57 -8.15
C GLN A 198 -16.25 14.25 -6.81
N ALA A 199 -15.94 13.47 -5.78
CA ALA A 199 -15.69 13.97 -4.43
C ALA A 199 -14.43 14.86 -4.36
N ALA A 200 -13.36 14.44 -5.03
CA ALA A 200 -12.10 15.18 -5.09
C ALA A 200 -12.14 16.38 -6.06
N GLN A 201 -13.25 16.62 -6.78
CA GLN A 201 -13.31 17.61 -7.88
C GLN A 201 -12.15 17.42 -8.88
N GLY A 202 -12.07 16.20 -9.41
CA GLY A 202 -11.05 15.72 -10.33
C GLY A 202 -10.04 14.77 -9.67
N TYR A 203 -9.85 13.61 -10.31
CA TYR A 203 -8.91 12.57 -9.91
C TYR A 203 -8.14 12.05 -11.13
N SER A 204 -6.83 11.88 -10.98
CA SER A 204 -5.92 11.28 -11.95
C SER A 204 -5.11 10.20 -11.25
N LYS A 205 -5.14 8.98 -11.80
CA LYS A 205 -4.42 7.80 -11.29
C LYS A 205 -2.90 7.94 -11.47
N GLY A 206 -2.16 7.14 -10.72
CA GLY A 206 -0.70 7.04 -10.79
C GLY A 206 0.01 8.24 -10.18
N CYS A 207 1.18 8.58 -10.72
CA CYS A 207 2.06 9.67 -10.26
C CYS A 207 1.45 11.09 -10.29
N LYS A 208 0.21 11.23 -10.77
CA LYS A 208 -0.51 12.51 -10.89
C LYS A 208 -1.56 12.71 -9.80
N ILE A 209 -1.65 11.80 -8.82
CA ILE A 209 -2.54 11.99 -7.68
C ILE A 209 -2.13 13.27 -6.92
N LYS A 210 -3.12 14.10 -6.59
CA LYS A 210 -2.90 15.32 -5.80
C LYS A 210 -3.18 15.00 -4.34
N PHE A 211 -2.13 14.60 -3.61
CA PHE A 211 -2.26 14.16 -2.21
C PHE A 211 -2.89 15.21 -1.30
N GLU A 212 -2.72 16.51 -1.61
CA GLU A 212 -3.28 17.63 -0.87
C GLU A 212 -4.80 17.59 -0.78
N LYS A 213 -5.47 16.92 -1.71
CA LYS A 213 -6.93 16.71 -1.67
C LYS A 213 -7.37 15.72 -0.61
N PHE A 214 -6.49 14.79 -0.23
CA PHE A 214 -6.73 13.70 0.71
C PHE A 214 -6.18 14.04 2.10
N LEU A 215 -5.06 14.78 2.15
CA LEU A 215 -4.35 15.18 3.37
C LEU A 215 -5.26 15.68 4.52
N PRO A 216 -6.20 16.61 4.33
CA PRO A 216 -6.92 17.24 5.44
C PRO A 216 -7.81 16.27 6.23
N GLN A 217 -8.25 15.19 5.58
CA GLN A 217 -9.27 14.27 6.09
C GLN A 217 -8.70 12.88 6.35
N LEU A 218 -7.38 12.73 6.56
CA LEU A 218 -6.79 11.42 6.84
C LEU A 218 -7.38 10.76 8.10
N SER A 219 -7.60 11.52 9.18
CA SER A 219 -8.22 10.97 10.39
C SER A 219 -9.69 10.54 10.15
N LEU A 220 -10.41 11.26 9.28
CA LEU A 220 -11.74 10.84 8.84
C LEU A 220 -11.66 9.52 8.06
N ALA A 221 -10.70 9.39 7.14
CA ALA A 221 -10.51 8.17 6.37
C ALA A 221 -10.22 6.95 7.27
N MET A 222 -9.36 7.11 8.27
CA MET A 222 -9.10 6.08 9.26
C MET A 222 -10.37 5.66 10.02
N ASN A 223 -11.14 6.61 10.56
CA ASN A 223 -12.39 6.31 11.27
C ASN A 223 -13.47 5.69 10.36
N GLN A 224 -13.46 6.04 9.07
CA GLN A 224 -14.38 5.46 8.09
C GLN A 224 -13.96 4.04 7.70
N ALA A 225 -12.65 3.74 7.65
CA ALA A 225 -12.14 2.40 7.40
C ALA A 225 -12.53 1.39 8.49
N GLU A 226 -12.57 1.81 9.76
CA GLU A 226 -13.02 0.99 10.90
C GLU A 226 -14.48 0.48 10.76
N GLN A 227 -15.27 1.02 9.83
CA GLN A 227 -16.64 0.57 9.53
C GLN A 227 -16.70 -0.59 8.51
N PHE A 228 -15.55 -0.99 7.98
CA PHE A 228 -15.34 -2.01 6.96
C PHE A 228 -14.24 -2.99 7.38
N CYS A 229 -13.96 -3.99 6.54
CA CYS A 229 -12.92 -4.97 6.84
C CYS A 229 -11.52 -4.33 6.77
N GLU A 230 -10.68 -4.55 7.78
CA GLU A 230 -9.26 -4.13 7.77
C GLU A 230 -8.29 -5.31 7.93
N GLU A 231 -8.83 -6.53 8.14
CA GLU A 231 -8.02 -7.74 8.32
C GLU A 231 -7.73 -8.40 6.97
N ALA A 232 -6.46 -8.75 6.75
CA ALA A 232 -6.00 -9.29 5.47
C ALA A 232 -6.80 -10.52 5.01
N GLU A 233 -7.13 -11.44 5.92
CA GLU A 233 -7.93 -12.64 5.63
C GLU A 233 -9.36 -12.30 5.20
N GLY A 234 -10.03 -11.40 5.92
CA GLY A 234 -11.40 -10.99 5.58
C GLY A 234 -11.45 -10.21 4.25
N LEU A 235 -10.42 -9.41 3.96
CA LEU A 235 -10.30 -8.63 2.73
C LEU A 235 -10.24 -9.49 1.46
N LYS A 236 -10.02 -10.80 1.55
CA LYS A 236 -10.13 -11.72 0.39
C LYS A 236 -11.52 -11.64 -0.26
N THR A 237 -12.56 -11.40 0.54
CA THR A 237 -13.97 -11.41 0.09
C THR A 237 -14.75 -10.18 0.53
N GLU A 238 -14.42 -9.57 1.66
CA GLU A 238 -15.15 -8.46 2.25
C GLU A 238 -14.67 -7.09 1.76
N LEU A 239 -15.61 -6.17 1.56
CA LEU A 239 -15.33 -4.77 1.25
C LEU A 239 -14.52 -4.12 2.38
N GLY A 240 -13.40 -3.49 2.05
CA GLY A 240 -12.51 -2.94 3.07
C GLY A 240 -11.17 -2.45 2.54
N SER A 241 -10.34 -1.92 3.46
CA SER A 241 -8.95 -1.58 3.18
C SER A 241 -8.12 -1.59 4.47
N ALA A 242 -6.98 -2.26 4.44
CA ALA A 242 -6.05 -2.32 5.58
C ALA A 242 -5.17 -1.05 5.72
N VAL A 243 -5.31 -0.06 4.82
CA VAL A 243 -4.46 1.15 4.80
C VAL A 243 -4.71 2.02 6.04
N GLY A 244 -5.95 2.10 6.53
CA GLY A 244 -6.30 2.82 7.75
C GLY A 244 -5.52 2.29 8.97
N LYS A 245 -5.61 0.98 9.20
CA LYS A 245 -4.82 0.24 10.20
C LYS A 245 -3.31 0.43 10.06
N LEU A 246 -2.77 0.42 8.84
CA LEU A 246 -1.34 0.69 8.61
C LEU A 246 -0.95 2.10 9.10
N ILE A 247 -1.68 3.12 8.66
CA ILE A 247 -1.39 4.51 9.03
C ILE A 247 -1.59 4.72 10.54
N LYS A 248 -2.57 4.05 11.15
CA LYS A 248 -2.77 4.04 12.60
C LYS A 248 -1.51 3.55 13.32
N SER A 249 -0.92 2.45 12.86
CA SER A 249 0.33 1.91 13.42
C SER A 249 1.56 2.81 13.24
N MET A 250 1.53 3.76 12.29
CA MET A 250 2.58 4.78 12.13
C MET A 250 2.40 5.96 13.10
N ARG A 251 1.19 6.13 13.65
CA ARG A 251 0.84 7.20 14.60
C ARG A 251 0.90 6.75 16.06
N GLU A 252 0.69 5.45 16.30
CA GLU A 252 0.61 4.82 17.63
C GLU A 252 1.94 4.36 18.20
#